data_AF-A0A7C1DRN8-F1
#
_entry.id   AF-A0A7C1DRN8-F1
#
_cell.length_a   1.000
_cell.length_b   1.000
_cell.length_c   1.000
_cell.angle_alpha   90.00
_cell.angle_beta   90.00
_cell.angle_gamma   90.00
#
_symmetry.space_group_name_H-M   'P 1'
#
loop_
_entity.id
_entity.type
_entity.pdbx_description
1 polymer ?
#
loop_
_entity_poly.entity_id
_entity_poly.type
_entity_poly.pdbx_seq_one_letter_code
_entity_poly.pdbx_strand_id
1 'polypeptide(L)'
;MEAIDGARLAGMCAKDWGWWRTATMNLEKLKNFGEEYLEPAERPRVRQRLDRLRELIAERPKGLGWRLRSLIGDRLRWFDEVEEVERD
;
A
#
# COMPACT_ATOMS: atom_id res chain seq x y z
N MET A 1 0.21 -18.05 -14.15
CA MET A 1 1.13 -17.53 -13.13
C MET A 1 0.41 -16.39 -12.43
N GLU A 2 0.10 -16.55 -11.14
CA GLU A 2 -0.45 -15.44 -10.36
C GLU A 2 0.65 -14.41 -10.08
N ALA A 3 0.41 -13.15 -10.42
CA ALA A 3 1.29 -12.04 -10.15
C ALA A 3 0.46 -10.80 -9.81
N ILE A 4 1.02 -9.93 -8.96
CA ILE A 4 0.39 -8.66 -8.62
C ILE A 4 0.46 -7.73 -9.83
N ASP A 5 -0.68 -7.23 -10.30
CA ASP A 5 -0.73 -6.16 -11.29
C ASP A 5 -0.40 -4.81 -10.65
N GLY A 6 0.85 -4.39 -10.80
CA GLY A 6 1.35 -3.13 -10.25
C GLY A 6 0.70 -1.89 -10.88
N ALA A 7 0.27 -1.96 -12.15
CA ALA A 7 -0.37 -0.84 -12.83
C ALA A 7 -1.80 -0.62 -12.28
N ARG A 8 -2.53 -1.72 -12.04
CA ARG A 8 -3.83 -1.68 -11.36
C ARG A 8 -3.70 -1.14 -9.94
N LEU A 9 -2.73 -1.64 -9.16
CA LEU A 9 -2.45 -1.16 -7.79
C LEU A 9 -2.15 0.35 -7.77
N ALA A 10 -1.24 0.81 -8.63
CA ALA A 10 -0.90 2.23 -8.75
C ALA A 10 -2.11 3.08 -9.17
N GLY A 11 -2.95 2.56 -10.07
CA GLY A 11 -4.20 3.20 -10.48
C GLY A 11 -5.19 3.38 -9.34
N MET A 12 -5.35 2.38 -8.47
CA MET A 12 -6.20 2.46 -7.27
C MET A 12 -5.65 3.49 -6.28
N CYS A 13 -4.35 3.40 -5.96
CA CYS A 13 -3.69 4.32 -5.04
C CYS A 13 -3.66 5.78 -5.55
N ALA A 14 -3.73 5.99 -6.87
CA ALA A 14 -3.76 7.33 -7.44
C ALA A 14 -5.13 8.01 -7.38
N LYS A 15 -6.20 7.21 -7.32
CA LYS A 15 -7.59 7.68 -7.23
C LYS A 15 -7.99 7.97 -5.79
N ASP A 16 -7.42 7.25 -4.83
CA ASP A 16 -7.85 7.27 -3.43
C ASP A 16 -6.65 7.32 -2.48
N TRP A 17 -6.65 8.33 -1.61
CA TRP A 17 -5.57 8.54 -0.64
C TRP A 17 -5.58 7.52 0.50
N GLY A 18 -6.76 7.05 0.94
CA GLY A 18 -6.87 6.00 1.95
C GLY A 18 -6.32 4.67 1.45
N TRP A 19 -6.62 4.30 0.20
CA TRP A 19 -6.01 3.14 -0.45
C TRP A 19 -4.49 3.28 -0.58
N TRP A 20 -4.01 4.46 -1.01
CA TRP A 20 -2.57 4.75 -1.02
C TRP A 20 -1.93 4.59 0.36
N ARG A 21 -2.58 5.11 1.40
CA ARG A 21 -2.05 5.07 2.77
C ARG A 21 -1.93 3.64 3.27
N THR A 22 -3.00 2.86 3.11
CA THR A 22 -3.04 1.45 3.50
C THR A 22 -2.01 0.63 2.71
N ALA A 23 -1.97 0.77 1.39
CA ALA A 23 -1.06 0.00 0.54
C ALA A 23 0.41 0.31 0.87
N THR A 24 0.81 1.58 0.92
CA THR A 24 2.20 1.97 1.18
C THR A 24 2.66 1.61 2.59
N MET A 25 1.79 1.76 3.60
CA MET A 25 2.07 1.29 4.96
C MET A 25 2.34 -0.22 4.98
N ASN A 26 1.52 -1.02 4.29
CA ASN A 26 1.71 -2.46 4.25
C ASN A 26 2.93 -2.88 3.45
N LEU A 27 3.25 -2.20 2.34
CA LEU A 27 4.50 -2.45 1.60
C LEU A 27 5.74 -2.20 2.47
N GLU A 28 5.71 -1.19 3.35
CA GLU A 28 6.78 -0.96 4.33
C GLU A 28 6.86 -2.08 5.37
N LYS A 29 5.73 -2.46 5.96
CA LYS A 29 5.68 -3.56 6.93
C LYS A 29 6.19 -4.87 6.31
N LEU A 30 5.78 -5.19 5.09
CA LEU A 30 6.25 -6.36 4.35
C LEU A 30 7.75 -6.33 4.10
N LYS A 31 8.33 -5.16 3.85
CA LYS A 31 9.78 -5.02 3.70
C LYS A 31 10.50 -5.37 5.01
N ASN A 32 9.98 -4.90 6.14
CA ASN A 32 10.54 -5.17 7.46
C ASN A 32 10.36 -6.64 7.87
N PHE A 33 9.15 -7.18 7.73
CA PHE A 33 8.86 -8.58 8.00
C PHE A 33 9.63 -9.51 7.07
N GLY A 34 9.87 -9.11 5.83
CA GLY A 34 10.68 -9.87 4.90
C GLY A 34 12.12 -10.11 5.39
N GLU A 35 12.69 -9.18 6.15
CA GLU A 35 14.03 -9.37 6.74
C GLU A 35 14.04 -10.42 7.87
N GLU A 36 12.90 -10.59 8.56
CA GLU A 36 12.75 -11.54 9.68
C GLU A 36 12.31 -12.93 9.20
N TYR A 37 11.31 -12.99 8.31
CA TYR A 37 10.60 -14.23 7.99
C TYR A 37 11.02 -14.90 6.68
N LEU A 38 11.75 -14.22 5.79
CA LEU A 38 12.20 -14.82 4.53
C LEU A 38 13.60 -15.43 4.65
N GLU A 39 13.80 -16.51 3.92
CA GLU A 39 15.11 -17.10 3.71
C GLU A 39 16.05 -16.05 3.08
N PRO A 40 17.34 -15.98 3.48
CA PRO A 40 18.28 -14.99 2.95
C PRO A 40 18.35 -14.91 1.43
N ALA A 41 18.14 -16.05 0.74
CA ALA A 41 18.11 -16.13 -0.72
C ALA A 41 16.91 -15.44 -1.37
N GLU A 42 15.78 -15.30 -0.66
CA GLU A 42 14.53 -14.73 -1.19
C GLU A 42 14.42 -13.23 -0.96
N ARG A 43 15.07 -12.71 0.09
CA ARG A 43 14.99 -11.31 0.52
C ARG A 43 15.27 -10.31 -0.61
N PRO A 44 16.34 -10.44 -1.42
CA PRO A 44 16.64 -9.46 -2.46
C PRO A 44 15.52 -9.38 -3.50
N ARG A 45 14.96 -10.53 -3.89
CA ARG A 45 13.89 -10.62 -4.89
C ARG A 45 12.61 -9.98 -4.38
N VAL A 46 12.21 -10.27 -3.14
CA VAL A 46 11.00 -9.69 -2.55
C VAL A 46 11.18 -8.18 -2.33
N ARG A 47 12.31 -7.75 -1.78
CA ARG A 47 12.64 -6.33 -1.59
C ARG A 47 12.57 -5.55 -2.90
N GLN A 48 13.20 -6.06 -3.98
CA GLN A 48 13.16 -5.42 -5.29
C GLN A 48 11.73 -5.27 -5.82
N ARG A 49 10.89 -6.29 -5.63
CA ARG A 49 9.48 -6.25 -6.07
C ARG A 49 8.66 -5.25 -5.27
N LEU A 50 8.84 -5.20 -3.95
CA LEU A 50 8.18 -4.23 -3.08
C LEU A 50 8.59 -2.80 -3.46
N ASP A 51 9.88 -2.55 -3.67
CA ASP A 51 10.39 -1.25 -4.10
C ASP A 51 9.82 -0.85 -5.47
N ARG A 52 9.73 -1.80 -6.42
CA ARG A 52 9.10 -1.55 -7.72
C ARG A 52 7.62 -1.18 -7.63
N LEU A 53 6.85 -1.82 -6.73
CA LEU A 53 5.45 -1.45 -6.50
C LEU A 53 5.33 -0.04 -5.93
N ARG A 54 6.23 0.35 -5.01
CA ARG A 54 6.26 1.71 -4.45
C ARG A 54 6.56 2.77 -5.49
N GLU A 55 7.53 2.51 -6.37
CA GLU A 55 7.87 3.39 -7.50
C GLU A 55 6.65 3.61 -8.41
N LEU A 56 6.00 2.53 -8.86
CA LEU A 56 4.81 2.61 -9.70
C LEU A 56 3.70 3.43 -9.05
N ILE A 57 3.47 3.24 -7.75
CA ILE A 57 2.51 4.02 -6.98
C ILE A 57 2.92 5.50 -6.93
N ALA A 58 4.20 5.80 -6.70
CA ALA A 58 4.71 7.17 -6.58
C ALA A 58 4.62 7.94 -7.91
N GLU A 59 5.03 7.33 -9.02
CA GLU A 59 5.07 7.92 -10.36
C GLU A 59 3.69 8.24 -10.93
N ARG A 60 2.64 7.55 -10.47
CA ARG A 60 1.29 7.73 -11.01
C ARG A 60 0.73 9.13 -10.70
N PRO A 61 0.27 9.93 -11.68
CA PRO A 61 -0.29 11.26 -11.42
C PRO A 61 -1.47 11.22 -10.43
N LYS A 62 -1.46 12.09 -9.43
CA LYS A 62 -2.52 12.23 -8.43
C LYS A 62 -3.45 13.39 -8.77
N GLY A 63 -4.76 13.15 -8.70
CA GLY A 63 -5.78 14.18 -8.89
C GLY A 63 -5.83 15.21 -7.76
N LEU A 64 -6.56 16.31 -7.96
CA LEU A 64 -6.65 17.41 -7.00
C LEU A 64 -7.22 16.97 -5.64
N GLY A 65 -8.31 16.21 -5.63
CA GLY A 65 -8.91 15.70 -4.38
C GLY A 65 -7.95 14.84 -3.57
N TRP A 66 -7.17 14.00 -4.24
CA TRP A 66 -6.10 13.22 -3.61
C TRP A 66 -5.04 14.13 -2.96
N ARG A 67 -4.58 15.17 -3.66
CA ARG A 67 -3.57 16.11 -3.14
C ARG A 67 -4.10 16.88 -1.93
N LEU A 68 -5.33 17.38 -1.99
CA LEU A 68 -5.97 18.04 -0.85
C LEU A 68 -6.09 17.09 0.34
N ARG A 69 -6.55 15.85 0.11
CA ARG A 69 -6.62 14.81 1.15
C ARG A 69 -5.25 14.47 1.74
N SER A 70 -4.19 14.53 0.95
CA SER A 70 -2.82 14.28 1.40
C SER A 70 -2.26 15.34 2.34
N LEU A 71 -2.72 16.59 2.22
CA LEU A 71 -2.38 17.67 3.15
C LEU A 71 -3.03 17.46 4.52
N ILE A 72 -4.23 16.87 4.55
CA ILE A 72 -4.92 16.51 5.80
C ILE A 72 -4.22 15.33 6.48
N GLY A 73 -3.75 14.36 5.69
CA GLY A 73 -2.99 13.21 6.18
C GLY A 73 -3.80 12.32 7.13
N ASP A 74 -3.11 11.68 8.07
CA ASP A 74 -3.72 10.72 9.01
C ASP A 74 -4.67 11.39 10.04
N ARG A 75 -4.80 12.74 10.05
CA ARG A 75 -5.70 13.48 10.97
C ARG A 75 -7.18 13.20 10.73
N LEU A 76 -7.55 12.96 9.47
CA LEU A 76 -8.87 12.50 9.12
C LEU A 76 -8.80 10.97 9.01
N ARG A 77 -9.72 10.28 9.69
CA ARG A 77 -9.84 8.82 9.60
C ARG A 77 -10.01 8.40 8.13
N TRP A 78 -9.37 7.30 7.73
CA TRP A 78 -9.39 6.78 6.35
C TRP A 78 -9.84 5.32 6.26
N PHE A 79 -10.26 4.76 7.39
CA PHE A 79 -10.79 3.41 7.55
C PHE A 79 -12.04 3.49 8.41
N ASP A 80 -12.98 2.58 8.18
CA ASP A 80 -14.12 2.42 9.05
C ASP A 80 -13.73 1.50 10.22
N GLU A 81 -14.23 1.80 11.41
CA GLU A 81 -14.13 0.87 12.54
C GLU A 81 -15.09 -0.28 12.26
N VAL A 82 -14.58 -1.50 12.32
CA VAL A 82 -15.40 -2.71 12.20
C VAL A 82 -16.08 -2.93 13.55
N GLU A 83 -17.41 -2.84 13.60
CA GLU A 83 -18.18 -3.25 14.78
C GLU A 83 -18.06 -4.78 14.97
N GLU A 84 -17.97 -5.24 16.22
CA GLU A 84 -17.98 -6.68 16.52
C GLU A 84 -19.32 -7.26 16.09
N VAL A 85 -19.30 -8.15 15.09
CA VAL A 85 -20.47 -8.93 14.73
C VAL A 85 -20.59 -10.05 15.76
N GLU A 86 -21.47 -9.90 16.75
CA GLU A 86 -21.89 -11.01 17.59
C GLU A 86 -22.45 -12.10 16.68
N ARG A 87 -21.70 -13.21 16.56
CA ARG A 87 -22.19 -14.43 15.93
C ARG A 87 -22.81 -15.28 17.04
N ASP A 88 -24.13 -15.34 17.06
CA ASP A 88 -24.89 -16.33 17.83
C ASP A 88 -24.51 -17.78 17.46
#